data_AF-A0A285BTW2-F1
#
_entry.id   AF-A0A285BTW2-F1
#
_cell.length_a   1.000
_cell.length_b   1.000
_cell.length_c   1.000
_cell.angle_alpha   90.00
_cell.angle_beta   90.00
_cell.angle_gamma   90.00
#
_symmetry.space_group_name_H-M   'P 1'
#
loop_
_entity.id
_entity.type
_entity.pdbx_description
1 polymer ?
#
loop_
_entity_poly.entity_id
_entity_poly.type
_entity_poly.pdbx_seq_one_letter_code
_entity_poly.pdbx_strand_id
1 'polypeptide(L)'
;MISISCSTMINSIGLVMDIVGVLILWRYGLPESLSREGHIFIITDQIDQNERDKAASYDRWSKFGLFLLIAGFVFQLVSNFV
;
A
#
# COMPACT_ATOMS: atom_id res chain seq x y z
N MET A 1 18.87 31.69 -3.18
CA MET A 1 18.38 31.17 -4.46
C MET A 1 18.50 29.66 -4.38
N ILE A 2 17.41 28.94 -4.08
CA ILE A 2 17.46 27.49 -3.90
C ILE A 2 17.44 26.90 -5.30
N SER A 3 18.62 26.58 -5.86
CA SER A 3 18.69 25.69 -7.02
C SER A 3 18.32 24.30 -6.53
N ILE A 4 17.04 23.95 -6.63
CA ILE A 4 16.59 22.59 -6.36
C ILE A 4 17.14 21.74 -7.50
N SER A 5 18.08 20.85 -7.19
CA SER A 5 18.60 19.89 -8.16
C SER A 5 17.48 18.96 -8.61
N CYS A 6 17.44 18.61 -9.90
CA CYS A 6 16.43 17.69 -10.45
C CYS A 6 16.37 16.37 -9.64
N SER A 7 17.53 15.89 -9.17
CA SER A 7 17.64 14.78 -8.21
C SER A 7 16.76 14.96 -6.97
N THR A 8 16.82 16.13 -6.32
CA THR A 8 16.06 16.44 -5.10
C THR A 8 14.55 16.46 -5.36
N MET A 9 14.11 16.96 -6.52
CA MET A 9 12.69 16.93 -6.89
C MET A 9 12.20 15.49 -7.10
N ILE A 10 12.95 14.68 -7.84
CA ILE A 10 12.58 13.28 -8.13
C ILE A 10 12.57 12.46 -6.84
N ASN A 11 13.55 12.66 -5.96
CA ASN A 11 13.62 12.00 -4.66
C ASN A 11 12.42 12.35 -3.77
N SER A 12 12.08 13.64 -3.69
CA SER A 12 10.93 14.12 -2.90
C SER A 12 9.61 13.56 -3.42
N ILE A 13 9.44 13.49 -4.75
CA ILE A 13 8.25 12.88 -5.37
C ILE A 13 8.16 11.39 -5.02
N GLY A 14 9.27 10.65 -5.13
CA GLY A 14 9.32 9.23 -4.76
C GLY A 14 8.97 9.01 -3.28
N LEU A 15 9.48 9.84 -2.38
CA LEU A 15 9.15 9.78 -0.95
C LEU A 15 7.67 10.04 -0.65
N VAL A 16 7.05 11.01 -1.32
CA VAL A 16 5.60 11.24 -1.17
C VAL A 16 4.80 10.04 -1.69
N MET A 17 5.21 9.45 -2.82
CA MET A 17 4.57 8.25 -3.36
C MET A 17 4.66 7.06 -2.38
N ASP A 18 5.80 6.86 -1.74
CA ASP A 18 5.97 5.80 -0.75
C ASP A 18 5.06 5.98 0.46
N ILE A 19 4.99 7.20 1.00
CA ILE A 19 4.11 7.52 2.14
C ILE A 19 2.66 7.23 1.78
N VAL A 20 2.19 7.67 0.61
CA VAL A 20 0.83 7.40 0.13
C VAL A 20 0.62 5.90 -0.08
N GLY A 21 1.59 5.19 -0.65
CA GLY A 21 1.55 3.75 -0.89
C GLY A 21 1.40 2.95 0.42
N VAL A 22 2.19 3.30 1.44
CA VAL A 22 2.08 2.71 2.79
C VAL A 22 0.72 3.00 3.41
N LEU A 23 0.20 4.22 3.31
CA LEU A 23 -1.11 4.57 3.88
C LEU A 23 -2.25 3.76 3.24
N ILE A 24 -2.19 3.54 1.92
CA ILE A 24 -3.15 2.68 1.21
C ILE A 24 -3.01 1.22 1.68
N LEU A 25 -1.78 0.71 1.77
CA LEU A 25 -1.53 -0.65 2.26
C LEU A 25 -1.99 -0.83 3.71
N TRP A 26 -1.77 0.16 4.56
CA TRP A 26 -2.23 0.13 5.95
C TRP A 26 -3.76 0.09 6.04
N ARG A 27 -4.45 0.83 5.16
CA ARG A 27 -5.91 0.90 5.15
C ARG A 27 -6.59 -0.32 4.53
N TYR A 28 -5.98 -0.92 3.50
CA TYR A 28 -6.62 -1.92 2.63
C TYR A 28 -5.89 -3.25 2.53
N GLY A 29 -4.60 -3.31 2.87
CA GLY A 29 -3.73 -4.48 2.69
C GLY A 29 -3.52 -5.34 3.93
N LEU A 30 -3.96 -4.89 5.12
CA LEU A 30 -3.97 -5.71 6.31
C LEU A 30 -5.09 -6.77 6.19
N PRO A 31 -4.77 -8.07 6.10
CA PRO A 31 -5.80 -9.11 6.25
C PRO A 31 -6.46 -8.96 7.61
N GLU A 32 -7.73 -9.36 7.70
CA GLU A 32 -8.53 -9.31 8.93
C GLU A 32 -7.69 -9.75 10.13
N SER A 33 -7.77 -8.98 11.21
CA SER A 33 -6.98 -9.19 12.42
C SER A 33 -7.06 -10.64 12.85
N LEU A 34 -5.98 -11.40 12.60
CA LEU A 34 -5.72 -12.66 13.25
C LEU A 34 -5.94 -12.41 14.74
N SER A 35 -7.00 -12.97 15.31
CA SER A 35 -7.33 -12.73 16.71
C SER A 35 -6.10 -13.12 17.52
N ARG A 36 -5.54 -12.15 18.26
CA ARG A 36 -4.36 -12.38 19.12
C ARG A 36 -4.63 -13.41 20.22
N GLU A 37 -5.88 -13.80 20.37
CA GLU A 37 -6.41 -14.75 21.34
C GLU A 37 -6.41 -16.20 20.82
N GLY A 38 -6.05 -16.44 19.56
CA GLY A 38 -5.98 -17.80 19.01
C GLY A 38 -7.35 -18.47 18.84
N HIS A 39 -8.44 -17.68 18.89
CA HIS A 39 -9.77 -18.16 18.61
C HIS A 39 -9.89 -18.47 17.12
N ILE A 40 -9.87 -19.77 16.79
CA ILE A 40 -10.29 -20.28 15.48
C ILE A 40 -11.82 -20.18 15.47
N PHE A 41 -12.35 -19.07 14.97
CA PHE A 41 -13.77 -19.01 14.65
C PHE A 41 -14.02 -20.00 13.50
N ILE A 42 -14.70 -21.12 13.81
CA ILE A 42 -15.34 -21.92 12.76
C ILE A 42 -16.47 -21.05 12.25
N ILE A 43 -16.23 -20.36 11.13
CA ILE A 43 -17.25 -19.62 10.40
C ILE A 43 -18.18 -20.67 9.82
N THR A 44 -19.28 -20.97 10.52
CA THR A 44 -20.36 -21.86 10.04
C THR A 44 -21.31 -21.12 9.10
N ASP A 45 -21.12 -19.82 8.89
CA ASP A 45 -22.10 -19.02 8.16
C ASP A 45 -21.81 -18.93 6.67
N GLN A 46 -22.90 -18.89 5.91
CA GLN A 46 -22.88 -18.88 4.46
C GLN A 46 -21.98 -17.76 3.93
N ILE A 47 -21.26 -18.05 2.84
CA ILE A 47 -20.48 -17.05 2.12
C ILE A 47 -21.43 -15.89 1.74
N ASP A 48 -21.38 -14.81 2.49
CA ASP A 48 -22.06 -13.58 2.14
C ASP A 48 -21.32 -13.00 0.91
N GLN A 49 -21.99 -12.99 -0.23
CA GLN A 49 -21.42 -12.45 -1.47
C GLN A 49 -21.02 -10.98 -1.28
N ASN A 50 -21.69 -10.26 -0.39
CA ASN A 50 -21.42 -8.86 -0.10
C ASN A 50 -20.07 -8.66 0.64
N GLU A 51 -19.65 -9.62 1.46
CA GLU A 51 -18.32 -9.60 2.09
C GLU A 51 -17.22 -10.00 1.11
N ARG A 52 -17.50 -10.94 0.20
CA ARG A 52 -16.58 -11.30 -0.89
C ARG A 52 -16.28 -10.12 -1.82
N ASP A 53 -17.29 -9.35 -2.20
CA ASP A 53 -17.13 -8.21 -3.10
C ASP A 53 -16.33 -7.06 -2.44
N LYS A 54 -16.49 -6.88 -1.13
CA LYS A 54 -15.65 -5.96 -0.35
C LYS A 54 -14.21 -6.44 -0.28
N ALA A 55 -13.98 -7.73 -0.01
CA ALA A 55 -12.64 -8.31 0.02
C ALA A 55 -11.90 -8.16 -1.33
N ALA A 56 -12.59 -8.39 -2.45
CA ALA A 56 -12.01 -8.22 -3.79
C ALA A 56 -11.65 -6.76 -4.11
N SER A 57 -12.41 -5.81 -3.57
CA SER A 57 -12.09 -4.38 -3.71
C SER A 57 -10.89 -3.99 -2.85
N TYR A 58 -10.78 -4.53 -1.64
CA TYR A 58 -9.64 -4.30 -0.75
C TYR A 58 -8.34 -4.89 -1.31
N ASP A 59 -8.39 -6.09 -1.90
CA ASP A 59 -7.24 -6.70 -2.57
C ASP A 59 -6.72 -5.84 -3.74
N ARG A 60 -7.61 -5.23 -4.52
CA ARG A 60 -7.25 -4.30 -5.59
C ARG A 60 -6.56 -3.03 -5.05
N TRP A 61 -7.10 -2.43 -3.99
CA TRP A 61 -6.49 -1.26 -3.37
C TRP A 61 -5.15 -1.58 -2.71
N SER A 62 -5.02 -2.75 -2.08
CA SER A 62 -3.76 -3.24 -1.52
C SER A 62 -2.69 -3.38 -2.61
N LYS A 63 -3.01 -4.05 -3.73
CA LYS A 63 -2.11 -4.18 -4.89
C LYS A 63 -1.72 -2.83 -5.48
N PHE A 64 -2.66 -1.89 -5.55
CA PHE A 64 -2.37 -0.54 -6.02
C PHE A 64 -1.42 0.22 -5.07
N GLY A 65 -1.64 0.12 -3.74
CA GLY A 65 -0.74 0.70 -2.74
C GLY A 65 0.67 0.11 -2.81
N LEU A 66 0.77 -1.22 -2.99
CA LEU A 66 2.05 -1.90 -3.19
C LEU A 66 2.77 -1.44 -4.45
N PHE A 67 2.04 -1.31 -5.57
CA PHE A 67 2.60 -0.80 -6.81
C PHE A 67 3.13 0.63 -6.63
N LEU A 68 2.39 1.49 -5.95
CA LEU A 68 2.78 2.89 -5.70
C LEU A 68 4.05 2.97 -4.84
N LEU A 69 4.16 2.12 -3.83
CA LEU A 69 5.35 1.98 -2.99
C LEU A 69 6.57 1.54 -3.81
N ILE A 70 6.43 0.51 -4.63
CA ILE A 70 7.55 0.03 -5.47
C ILE A 70 7.97 1.13 -6.46
N ALA A 71 7.01 1.82 -7.07
CA ALA A 71 7.29 2.91 -7.99
C ALA A 71 8.00 4.09 -7.29
N GLY A 72 7.60 4.45 -6.07
CA GLY A 72 8.24 5.52 -5.29
C GLY A 72 9.70 5.19 -4.95
N PHE A 73 9.99 3.97 -4.51
CA PHE A 73 11.36 3.49 -4.33
C PHE A 73 12.17 3.49 -5.63
N VAL A 74 11.59 3.13 -6.78
CA VAL A 74 12.27 3.20 -8.08
C VAL A 74 12.60 4.65 -8.42
N PHE A 75 11.69 5.60 -8.20
CA PHE A 75 11.96 7.02 -8.40
C PHE A 75 13.09 7.53 -7.49
N GLN A 76 13.11 7.13 -6.22
CA GLN A 76 14.21 7.44 -5.30
C GLN A 76 15.54 6.85 -5.77
N LEU A 77 15.54 5.61 -6.25
CA LEU A 77 16.75 4.98 -6.81
C LEU A 77 17.26 5.73 -8.04
N VAL A 78 16.38 6.03 -9.00
CA VAL A 78 16.75 6.78 -10.21
C VAL A 78 17.28 8.17 -9.86
N SER A 79 16.73 8.83 -8.83
CA SER A 79 17.26 10.12 -8.36
C SER A 79 18.69 10.06 -7.86
N ASN A 80 19.19 8.88 -7.47
CA ASN A 80 20.59 8.70 -7.07
C ASN A 80 21.55 8.68 -8.28
N PHE A 81 21.04 8.35 -9.47
CA PHE A 81 21.84 8.24 -10.70
C PHE A 81 21.73 9.47 -11.64
N VAL A 82 20.85 10.43 -11.31
CA VAL A 82 20.59 11.68 -12.06
C VAL A 82 20.95 12.88 -11.21
#